data_AF-A0A9Q3HZK7-F1
#
_entry.id   AF-A0A9Q3HZK7-F1
#
_cell.length_a   1.000
_cell.length_b   1.000
_cell.length_c   1.000
_cell.angle_alpha   90.00
_cell.angle_beta   90.00
_cell.angle_gamma   90.00
#
_symmetry.space_group_name_H-M   'P 1'
#
loop_
_entity.id
_entity.type
_entity.pdbx_description
1 polymer ?
#
loop_
_entity_poly.entity_id
_entity_poly.type
_entity_poly.pdbx_seq_one_letter_code
_entity_poly.pdbx_strand_id
1 'polypeptide(L)'
;MKAPDSLSGTKAHKLRGFIQSCQLICHNDPANFFSDRKKALYLTLFLTGRAGKWIKPYLSNIPNEDPSYLPNNWQLFETQLFTLFGDPNEVSKAEKELGNLRMKEGGHVSSYIADFRSLMSIIGEWGERA
;
A
#
# COMPACT_ATOMS: atom_id res chain seq x y z
N MET A 1 19.00 1.88 -5.11
CA MET A 1 17.56 1.63 -5.32
C MET A 1 16.88 2.93 -5.74
N LYS A 2 15.87 2.89 -6.61
CA LYS A 2 15.11 4.08 -6.99
C LYS A 2 14.18 4.48 -5.83
N ALA A 3 14.11 5.77 -5.51
CA ALA A 3 13.18 6.27 -4.51
C ALA A 3 11.71 6.08 -4.97
N PRO A 4 10.76 5.87 -4.04
CA PRO A 4 9.34 5.80 -4.38
C PRO A 4 8.83 7.10 -4.99
N ASP A 5 7.80 6.98 -5.83
CA ASP A 5 7.04 8.16 -6.28
C ASP A 5 6.28 8.77 -5.10
N SER A 6 6.15 10.10 -5.07
CA SER A 6 5.42 10.78 -4.00
C SER A 6 3.91 10.48 -4.01
N LEU A 7 3.33 10.31 -2.82
CA LEU A 7 1.89 10.11 -2.62
C LEU A 7 1.22 11.42 -2.18
N SER A 8 0.38 12.00 -3.04
CA SER A 8 -0.36 13.24 -2.73
C SER A 8 -1.64 13.02 -1.92
N GLY A 9 -2.17 11.80 -1.89
CA GLY A 9 -3.49 11.46 -1.36
C GLY A 9 -4.67 11.81 -2.28
N THR A 10 -4.43 12.07 -3.58
CA THR A 10 -5.52 12.36 -4.56
C THR A 10 -5.80 11.23 -5.54
N LYS A 11 -4.84 10.33 -5.79
CA LYS A 11 -4.96 9.22 -6.74
C LYS A 11 -4.93 7.90 -5.98
N ALA A 12 -6.10 7.41 -5.58
CA ALA A 12 -6.25 6.23 -4.75
C ALA A 12 -5.58 4.96 -5.33
N HIS A 13 -5.69 4.75 -6.65
CA HIS A 13 -5.05 3.62 -7.35
C HIS A 13 -3.52 3.59 -7.27
N LYS A 14 -2.86 4.69 -6.85
CA LYS A 14 -1.40 4.73 -6.69
C LYS A 14 -0.94 4.24 -5.32
N LEU A 15 -1.85 4.15 -4.34
CA LEU A 15 -1.49 3.89 -2.94
C LEU A 15 -0.79 2.53 -2.77
N ARG A 16 -1.36 1.47 -3.35
CA ARG A 16 -0.83 0.11 -3.24
C ARG A 16 0.58 0.00 -3.81
N GLY A 17 0.79 0.46 -5.03
CA GLY A 17 2.11 0.43 -5.67
C GLY A 17 3.15 1.28 -4.92
N PHE A 18 2.73 2.40 -4.33
CA PHE A 18 3.58 3.24 -3.48
C PHE A 18 4.02 2.50 -2.20
N ILE A 19 3.09 1.88 -1.47
CA ILE A 19 3.40 1.11 -0.25
C ILE A 19 4.30 -0.08 -0.57
N GLN A 20 4.01 -0.83 -1.64
CA GLN A 20 4.84 -1.95 -2.09
C GLN A 20 6.27 -1.52 -2.42
N SER A 21 6.44 -0.36 -3.08
CA SER A 21 7.76 0.19 -3.37
C SER A 21 8.53 0.54 -2.10
N CYS A 22 7.86 1.13 -1.11
CA CYS A 22 8.46 1.44 0.19
C CYS A 22 8.85 0.18 0.97
N GLN A 23 7.97 -0.82 1.01
CA GLN A 23 8.23 -2.11 1.66
C GLN A 23 9.42 -2.82 1.03
N LEU A 24 9.53 -2.82 -0.31
CA LEU A 24 10.67 -3.41 -1.01
C LEU A 24 11.98 -2.72 -0.64
N ILE A 25 12.00 -1.39 -0.55
CA ILE A 25 13.20 -0.65 -0.11
C ILE A 25 13.56 -1.01 1.33
N CYS A 26 12.58 -1.02 2.23
CA CYS A 26 12.80 -1.37 3.62
C CYS A 26 13.33 -2.80 3.78
N HIS A 27 12.80 -3.74 3.00
CA HIS A 27 13.21 -5.14 3.03
C HIS A 27 14.64 -5.35 2.51
N ASN A 28 15.07 -4.56 1.53
CA ASN A 28 16.42 -4.64 0.98
C ASN A 28 17.49 -3.98 1.86
N ASP A 29 17.10 -3.23 2.90
CA ASP A 29 18.03 -2.60 3.85
C ASP A 29 17.57 -2.82 5.31
N PRO A 30 17.58 -4.08 5.79
CA PRO A 30 17.07 -4.41 7.12
C PRO A 30 17.88 -3.74 8.24
N ALA A 31 19.16 -3.41 8.00
CA ALA A 31 20.02 -2.73 8.96
C ALA A 31 19.56 -1.30 9.24
N ASN A 32 19.04 -0.59 8.23
CA ASN A 32 18.46 0.74 8.44
C ASN A 32 16.96 0.69 8.80
N PHE A 33 16.23 -0.36 8.41
CA PHE A 33 14.78 -0.47 8.60
C PHE A 33 14.36 -1.58 9.60
N PHE A 34 15.12 -1.73 10.69
CA PHE A 34 14.87 -2.75 11.72
C PHE A 34 13.62 -2.52 12.58
N SER A 35 13.00 -1.34 12.54
CA SER A 35 11.80 -1.04 13.32
C SER A 35 10.71 -0.41 12.47
N ASP A 36 9.47 -0.64 12.89
CA ASP A 36 8.28 -0.10 12.23
C ASP A 36 8.29 1.42 12.19
N ARG A 37 8.76 2.06 13.27
CA ARG A 37 9.00 3.49 13.33
C ARG A 37 9.86 4.01 12.19
N LYS A 38 10.97 3.35 11.90
CA LYS A 38 11.86 3.77 10.81
C LYS A 38 11.21 3.60 9.44
N LYS A 39 10.46 2.52 9.23
CA LYS A 39 9.71 2.29 7.99
C LYS A 39 8.64 3.36 7.78
N ALA A 40 7.83 3.63 8.81
CA ALA A 40 6.75 4.63 8.75
C ALA A 40 7.32 6.03 8.50
N LEU A 41 8.34 6.44 9.28
CA LEU A 41 8.98 7.75 9.12
C LEU A 41 9.60 7.93 7.73
N TYR A 42 10.26 6.91 7.19
CA TYR A 42 10.79 6.97 5.83
C TYR A 42 9.69 7.19 4.78
N LEU A 43 8.58 6.47 4.89
CA LEU A 43 7.44 6.63 3.99
C LEU A 43 6.85 8.05 4.08
N THR A 44 6.84 8.68 5.27
CA THR A 44 6.37 10.07 5.43
C THR A 44 7.11 11.09 4.58
N LEU A 45 8.38 10.83 4.24
CA LEU A 45 9.19 11.72 3.39
C LEU A 45 8.60 11.87 1.98
N PHE A 46 7.82 10.89 1.53
CA PHE A 46 7.21 10.86 0.20
C PHE A 46 5.72 11.26 0.25
N LEU A 47 5.17 11.57 1.42
CA LEU A 47 3.81 12.06 1.56
C LEU A 47 3.75 13.56 1.23
N THR A 48 2.95 13.89 0.23
CA THR A 48 2.77 15.26 -0.27
C THR A 48 1.28 15.62 -0.27
N GLY A 49 0.94 16.87 -0.60
CA GLY A 49 -0.45 17.30 -0.76
C GLY A 49 -1.33 17.02 0.47
N ARG A 50 -2.43 16.30 0.28
CA ARG A 50 -3.39 15.94 1.34
C ARG A 50 -2.80 14.94 2.32
N ALA A 51 -2.07 13.93 1.83
CA ALA A 51 -1.42 12.93 2.68
C ALA A 51 -0.33 13.57 3.56
N GLY A 52 0.45 14.48 2.99
CA GLY A 52 1.43 15.28 3.74
C GLY A 52 0.80 16.15 4.82
N LYS A 53 -0.38 16.76 4.56
CA LYS A 53 -1.11 17.52 5.58
C LYS A 53 -1.61 16.63 6.72
N TRP A 54 -2.10 15.43 6.40
CA TRP A 54 -2.60 14.47 7.38
C TRP A 54 -1.51 13.98 8.34
N ILE A 55 -0.28 13.74 7.86
CA ILE A 55 0.78 13.19 8.70
C ILE A 55 1.43 14.23 9.63
N LYS A 56 1.34 15.52 9.31
CA LYS A 56 1.99 16.63 10.05
C LYS A 56 1.81 16.59 11.57
N PRO A 57 0.62 16.37 12.14
CA PRO A 57 0.43 16.33 13.59
C PRO A 57 1.25 15.22 14.26
N TYR A 58 1.47 14.10 13.56
CA TYR A 58 2.28 12.99 14.04
C TYR A 58 3.79 13.25 13.91
N LEU A 59 4.20 14.22 13.10
CA LEU A 59 5.60 14.64 12.99
C LEU A 59 5.97 15.68 14.06
N SER A 60 4.99 16.35 14.66
CA SER A 60 5.24 17.31 15.74
C SER A 60 5.69 16.65 17.05
N ASN A 61 5.41 15.36 17.24
CA ASN A 61 5.81 14.61 18.43
C ASN A 61 6.56 13.32 18.03
N ILE A 62 7.55 13.46 17.13
CA ILE A 62 8.41 12.36 16.71
C ILE A 62 8.99 11.59 17.91
N PRO A 63 9.47 12.21 19.01
CA PRO A 63 10.07 11.49 20.13
C PRO A 63 9.14 10.51 20.86
N ASN A 64 7.82 10.55 20.62
CA ASN A 64 6.86 9.69 21.29
C ASN A 64 7.20 8.20 21.12
N GLU A 65 7.32 7.48 22.24
CA GLU A 65 7.65 6.06 22.31
C GLU A 65 6.42 5.17 22.54
N ASP A 66 5.22 5.74 22.67
CA ASP A 66 3.99 4.98 22.84
C ASP A 66 3.78 4.01 21.66
N PRO A 67 3.63 2.69 21.90
CA PRO A 67 3.41 1.70 20.84
C PRO A 67 2.12 1.93 20.04
N SER A 68 1.13 2.61 20.62
CA SER A 68 -0.11 3.00 19.94
C SER A 68 0.05 4.25 19.07
N TYR A 69 1.18 4.95 19.18
CA TYR A 69 1.47 6.10 18.35
C TYR A 69 1.63 5.69 16.90
N LEU A 70 0.93 6.38 16.00
CA LEU A 70 0.77 5.96 14.61
C LEU A 70 2.10 5.61 13.89
N PRO A 71 3.17 6.44 13.94
CA PRO A 71 4.46 6.07 13.34
C PRO A 71 5.11 4.83 13.95
N ASN A 72 4.85 4.49 15.21
CA ASN A 72 5.53 3.39 15.91
C ASN A 72 4.98 2.00 15.54
N ASN A 73 3.85 1.92 14.84
CA ASN A 73 3.20 0.68 14.45
C ASN A 73 2.93 0.67 12.95
N TRP A 74 3.64 -0.19 12.21
CA TRP A 74 3.54 -0.23 10.75
C TRP A 74 2.15 -0.63 10.28
N GLN A 75 1.54 -1.64 10.91
CA GLN A 75 0.23 -2.14 10.54
C GLN A 75 -0.86 -1.07 10.72
N LEU A 76 -0.80 -0.33 11.83
CA LEU A 76 -1.72 0.78 12.10
C LEU A 76 -1.53 1.90 11.08
N PHE A 77 -0.27 2.25 10.78
CA PHE A 77 0.08 3.28 9.80
C PHE A 77 -0.44 2.95 8.40
N GLU A 78 -0.20 1.73 7.93
CA GLU A 78 -0.66 1.21 6.64
C GLU A 78 -2.21 1.20 6.57
N THR A 79 -2.87 0.71 7.63
CA THR A 79 -4.34 0.67 7.71
C THR A 79 -4.95 2.06 7.59
N GLN A 80 -4.39 3.06 8.29
CA GLN A 80 -4.87 4.44 8.21
C GLN A 80 -4.66 5.05 6.82
N LEU A 81 -3.53 4.77 6.17
CA LEU A 81 -3.29 5.21 4.79
C LEU A 81 -4.34 4.65 3.82
N PHE A 82 -4.63 3.34 3.89
CA PHE A 82 -5.68 2.73 3.06
C PHE A 82 -7.07 3.25 3.37
N THR A 83 -7.38 3.49 4.65
CA THR A 83 -8.67 4.04 5.07
C THR A 83 -8.90 5.46 4.55
N LEU A 84 -7.86 6.31 4.55
CA LEU A 84 -7.99 7.73 4.20
C LEU A 84 -7.74 8.03 2.71
N PHE A 85 -6.89 7.25 2.05
CA PHE A 85 -6.41 7.51 0.69
C PHE A 85 -6.57 6.34 -0.27
N GLY A 86 -7.03 5.17 0.21
CA GLY A 86 -7.33 4.02 -0.63
C GLY A 86 -8.61 4.19 -1.43
N ASP A 87 -8.82 3.32 -2.42
CA ASP A 87 -10.08 3.27 -3.16
C ASP A 87 -11.03 2.37 -2.36
N PRO A 88 -12.16 2.89 -1.84
CA PRO A 88 -13.09 2.08 -1.05
C PRO A 88 -13.69 0.92 -1.85
N ASN A 89 -13.66 1.00 -3.19
CA ASN A 89 -14.16 -0.01 -4.08
C ASN A 89 -13.04 -0.86 -4.72
N GLU A 90 -11.79 -0.76 -4.26
CA GLU A 90 -10.66 -1.48 -4.87
C GLU A 90 -10.93 -2.99 -4.94
N VAL A 91 -11.38 -3.58 -3.82
CA VAL A 91 -11.69 -5.00 -3.72
C VAL A 91 -12.87 -5.38 -4.62
N SER A 92 -14.00 -4.66 -4.55
CA SER A 92 -15.18 -4.97 -5.37
C SER A 92 -14.92 -4.80 -6.87
N LYS A 93 -14.07 -3.83 -7.27
CA LYS A 93 -13.62 -3.71 -8.65
C LYS A 93 -12.77 -4.91 -9.07
N ALA A 94 -11.82 -5.32 -8.23
CA ALA A 94 -10.98 -6.48 -8.50
C ALA A 94 -11.81 -7.78 -8.58
N GLU A 95 -12.79 -7.97 -7.70
CA GLU A 95 -13.74 -9.10 -7.76
C GLU A 95 -14.54 -9.12 -9.07
N LYS A 96 -15.05 -7.95 -9.49
CA LYS A 96 -15.78 -7.81 -10.75
C LYS A 96 -14.88 -8.07 -11.96
N GLU A 97 -13.65 -7.57 -11.96
CA GLU A 97 -12.67 -7.81 -13.01
C GLU A 97 -12.29 -9.30 -13.06
N LEU A 98 -12.09 -9.95 -11.91
CA LEU A 98 -11.80 -11.36 -11.81
C LEU A 98 -12.94 -12.22 -12.35
N GLY A 99 -14.19 -11.91 -12.01
CA GLY A 99 -15.37 -12.62 -12.53
C GLY A 99 -15.49 -12.54 -14.06
N ASN A 100 -15.04 -11.43 -14.65
CA ASN A 100 -15.01 -11.20 -16.10
C ASN A 100 -13.71 -11.66 -16.78
N LEU A 101 -12.70 -12.10 -16.01
CA LEU A 101 -11.40 -12.47 -16.56
C LEU A 101 -11.53 -13.74 -17.41
N ARG A 102 -11.23 -13.63 -18.71
CA ARG A 102 -11.20 -14.74 -19.66
C ARG A 102 -9.96 -14.62 -20.53
N MET A 103 -9.38 -15.76 -20.88
CA MET A 103 -8.33 -15.80 -21.89
C MET A 103 -8.94 -15.45 -23.24
N LYS A 104 -8.41 -14.41 -23.91
CA LYS A 104 -8.88 -14.01 -25.24
C LYS A 104 -8.48 -15.05 -26.28
N GLU A 105 -9.26 -15.14 -27.35
CA GLU A 105 -8.90 -15.95 -28.52
C GLU A 105 -7.58 -15.47 -29.10
N GLY A 106 -6.63 -16.40 -29.32
CA GLY A 106 -5.26 -16.07 -29.71
C GLY A 106 -4.39 -15.45 -28.60
N GLY A 107 -4.90 -15.34 -27.37
CA GLY A 107 -4.16 -14.80 -26.22
C GLY A 107 -3.16 -15.79 -25.61
N HIS A 108 -2.20 -15.26 -24.85
CA HIS A 108 -1.22 -16.08 -24.13
C HIS A 108 -1.69 -16.43 -22.71
N VAL A 109 -1.47 -17.69 -22.33
CA VAL A 109 -1.75 -18.20 -20.98
C VAL A 109 -0.99 -17.39 -19.91
N SER A 110 0.24 -16.98 -20.20
CA SER A 110 1.06 -16.17 -19.29
C SER A 110 0.41 -14.83 -18.93
N SER A 111 -0.24 -14.17 -19.90
CA SER A 111 -0.98 -12.92 -19.66
C SER A 111 -2.18 -13.14 -18.73
N TYR A 112 -2.97 -14.19 -18.99
CA TYR A 112 -4.09 -14.55 -18.13
C TYR A 112 -3.64 -14.84 -16.68
N ILE A 113 -2.57 -15.62 -16.52
CA ILE A 113 -2.02 -15.95 -15.19
C ILE A 113 -1.53 -14.68 -14.46
N ALA A 114 -0.88 -13.76 -15.18
CA ALA A 114 -0.40 -12.51 -14.61
C ALA A 114 -1.56 -11.64 -14.11
N ASP A 115 -2.60 -11.46 -14.94
CA ASP A 115 -3.79 -10.69 -14.59
C ASP A 115 -4.54 -11.33 -13.41
N PHE A 116 -4.71 -12.65 -13.44
CA PHE A 116 -5.34 -13.40 -12.35
C PHE A 116 -4.59 -13.21 -11.02
N ARG A 117 -3.27 -13.37 -11.00
CA ARG A 117 -2.46 -13.20 -9.79
C ARG A 117 -2.49 -11.76 -9.28
N SER A 118 -2.48 -10.79 -10.18
CA SER A 118 -2.59 -9.38 -9.83
C SER A 118 -3.92 -9.10 -9.11
N LEU A 119 -5.04 -9.55 -9.66
CA LEU A 119 -6.37 -9.37 -9.06
C LEU A 119 -6.49 -10.09 -7.71
N MET A 120 -6.01 -11.33 -7.61
CA MET A 120 -6.01 -12.09 -6.36
C MET A 120 -5.21 -11.38 -5.26
N SER A 121 -4.10 -10.71 -5.60
CA SER A 121 -3.31 -9.95 -4.62
C SER A 121 -4.05 -8.74 -4.02
N ILE A 122 -5.07 -8.24 -4.72
CA ILE A 122 -5.93 -7.14 -4.24
C ILE A 122 -7.04 -7.69 -3.34
N ILE A 123 -7.66 -8.80 -3.75
CA ILE A 123 -8.82 -9.38 -3.05
C ILE A 123 -8.40 -10.07 -1.74
N GLY A 124 -7.20 -10.65 -1.69
CA GLY A 124 -6.73 -11.42 -0.55
C GLY A 124 -7.19 -12.88 -0.59
N GLU A 125 -7.52 -13.47 0.56
CA GLU A 125 -7.96 -14.86 0.64
C GLU A 125 -9.38 -15.04 0.05
N TRP A 126 -9.43 -15.63 -1.14
CA TRP A 126 -10.66 -15.98 -1.84
C TRP A 126 -11.19 -17.29 -1.24
N GLY A 127 -12.11 -17.20 -0.26
CA GLY A 127 -12.66 -18.39 0.37
C GLY A 127 -13.62 -18.20 1.54
N GLU A 128 -13.60 -17.07 2.25
CA GLU A 128 -14.43 -16.90 3.47
C GLU A 128 -15.70 -16.04 3.28
N ARG A 129 -16.05 -15.67 2.04
CA ARG A 129 -17.17 -14.75 1.75
C ARG A 129 -18.35 -15.39 1.01
N ALA A 130 -18.53 -16.71 1.15
CA ALA A 130 -19.68 -17.45 0.60
C ALA A 130 -20.64 -17.89 1.71
#